data_AF-A0A1V5Z6M8-F1
#
_entry.id   AF-A0A1V5Z6M8-F1
#
_cell.length_a   1.000
_cell.length_b   1.000
_cell.length_c   1.000
_cell.angle_alpha   90.00
_cell.angle_beta   90.00
_cell.angle_gamma   90.00
#
_symmetry.space_group_name_H-M   'P 1'
#
loop_
_entity.id
_entity.type
_entity.pdbx_description
1 polymer ?
#
loop_
_entity_poly.entity_id
_entity_poly.type
_entity_poly.pdbx_seq_one_letter_code
_entity_poly.pdbx_strand_id
1 'polypeptide(L)'
;MEESCNQCGKCCLHMRRYMIIERNISDSQYFCHFSLTKERFFARLGGDDLARFRDRDSMSGYPDSCPFLRQLEDESFHCTIYSSRPEHCRKFFCA
;
A
#
# COMPACT_ATOMS: atom_id res chain seq x y z
N MET A 1 -7.51 19.87 10.32
CA MET A 1 -6.19 19.36 9.92
C MET A 1 -6.42 18.02 9.27
N GLU A 2 -6.17 17.90 7.97
CA GLU A 2 -6.04 16.58 7.33
C GLU A 2 -4.73 16.00 7.84
N GLU A 3 -4.78 15.08 8.80
CA GLU A 3 -3.55 14.48 9.34
C GLU A 3 -2.96 13.56 8.26
N SER A 4 -1.95 14.09 7.57
CA SER A 4 -1.18 13.36 6.57
C SER A 4 -0.56 12.10 7.17
N CYS A 5 -0.36 11.07 6.34
CA CYS A 5 0.36 9.87 6.76
C CYS A 5 1.72 10.21 7.37
N ASN A 6 1.99 9.72 8.58
CA ASN A 6 3.25 9.88 9.30
C ASN A 6 4.14 8.63 9.20
N GLN A 7 3.87 7.75 8.23
CA GLN A 7 4.66 6.54 7.97
C GLN A 7 4.70 5.53 9.13
N CYS A 8 3.74 5.58 10.07
CA CYS A 8 3.68 4.64 11.20
C CYS A 8 3.24 3.21 10.82
N GLY A 9 2.76 2.96 9.60
CA GLY A 9 2.32 1.64 9.14
C GLY A 9 0.98 1.13 9.71
N LYS A 10 0.38 1.79 10.70
CA LYS A 10 -0.86 1.35 11.39
C LYS A 10 -2.00 0.98 10.44
N CYS A 11 -2.20 1.74 9.36
CA CYS A 11 -3.26 1.48 8.38
C CYS A 11 -2.95 0.35 7.40
N CYS A 12 -1.71 -0.13 7.34
CA CYS A 12 -1.25 -1.07 6.31
C CYS A 12 -0.79 -2.42 6.87
N LEU A 13 -0.29 -2.50 8.11
CA LEU A 13 0.35 -3.71 8.68
C LEU A 13 -0.54 -4.95 8.78
N HIS A 14 -1.87 -4.79 8.75
CA HIS A 14 -2.83 -5.91 8.81
C HIS A 14 -3.85 -5.91 7.65
N MET A 15 -3.48 -5.29 6.52
CA MET A 15 -4.38 -5.11 5.37
C MET A 15 -4.26 -6.18 4.28
N ARG A 16 -3.38 -7.18 4.42
CA ARG A 16 -3.12 -8.18 3.36
C ARG A 16 -4.38 -8.84 2.83
N ARG A 17 -5.28 -9.24 3.75
CA ARG A 17 -6.54 -9.94 3.41
C ARG A 17 -7.57 -9.06 2.71
N TYR A 18 -7.44 -7.75 2.86
CA TYR A 18 -8.38 -6.78 2.28
C TYR A 18 -7.90 -6.22 0.95
N MET A 19 -6.59 -6.12 0.76
CA MET A 19 -5.99 -5.57 -0.46
C MET A 19 -5.57 -6.70 -1.41
N ILE A 20 -6.40 -6.98 -2.42
CA ILE A 20 -6.20 -8.06 -3.37
C ILE A 20 -5.77 -7.48 -4.72
N ILE A 21 -4.65 -7.95 -5.26
CA ILE A 21 -4.25 -7.66 -6.64
C ILE A 21 -4.93 -8.69 -7.54
N GLU A 22 -5.93 -8.28 -8.32
CA GLU A 22 -6.67 -9.18 -9.22
C GLU A 22 -5.91 -9.46 -10.51
N ARG A 23 -5.25 -8.44 -11.08
CA ARG A 23 -4.47 -8.55 -12.32
C ARG A 23 -3.37 -7.49 -12.40
N ASN A 24 -2.24 -7.86 -12.99
CA ASN A 24 -1.21 -6.93 -13.42
C ASN A 24 -1.59 -6.41 -14.82
N ILE A 25 -1.65 -5.09 -14.99
CA ILE A 25 -1.93 -4.43 -16.28
C ILE A 25 -0.63 -4.07 -16.99
N SER A 26 0.35 -3.59 -16.22
CA SER A 26 1.72 -3.30 -16.64
C SER A 26 2.64 -3.30 -15.43
N ASP A 27 3.96 -3.18 -15.65
CA ASP A 27 4.96 -3.09 -14.58
C ASP A 27 4.63 -2.08 -13.48
N SER A 28 3.99 -0.97 -13.83
CA SER A 28 3.64 0.14 -12.95
C SER A 28 2.16 0.24 -12.60
N GLN A 29 1.30 -0.65 -13.10
CA GLN A 29 -0.15 -0.56 -12.91
C GLN A 29 -0.80 -1.91 -12.60
N TYR A 30 -1.57 -1.93 -11.52
CA TYR A 30 -2.22 -3.12 -10.98
C TYR A 30 -3.71 -2.84 -10.78
N PHE A 31 -4.55 -3.75 -11.24
CA PHE A 31 -5.98 -3.70 -10.95
C PHE A 31 -6.24 -4.46 -9.66
N CYS A 32 -6.83 -3.76 -8.69
CA CYS A 32 -6.96 -4.24 -7.32
C CYS A 32 -8.42 -4.22 -6.87
N HIS A 33 -8.72 -5.10 -5.93
CA HIS A 33 -9.99 -5.16 -5.22
C HIS A 33 -9.73 -4.99 -3.73
N PHE A 34 -10.32 -3.94 -3.17
CA PHE A 34 -10.34 -3.70 -1.74
C PHE A 34 -11.59 -4.35 -1.13
N SER A 35 -11.44 -5.57 -0.62
CA SER A 35 -12.57 -6.45 -0.30
C SER A 35 -13.45 -5.93 0.84
N LEU A 36 -12.91 -5.09 1.73
CA LEU A 36 -13.66 -4.50 2.84
C LEU A 36 -14.79 -3.58 2.36
N THR A 37 -14.54 -2.75 1.34
CA THR A 37 -15.54 -1.84 0.76
C THR A 37 -16.08 -2.34 -0.58
N LYS A 38 -15.56 -3.47 -1.08
CA LYS A 38 -15.83 -4.01 -2.43
C LYS A 38 -15.43 -3.06 -3.56
N GLU A 39 -14.56 -2.10 -3.27
CA GLU A 39 -14.06 -1.12 -4.24
C GLU A 39 -13.04 -1.76 -5.18
N ARG A 40 -13.16 -1.50 -6.48
CA ARG A 40 -12.13 -1.83 -7.47
C ARG A 40 -11.45 -0.57 -7.96
N PHE A 41 -10.12 -0.61 -8.03
CA PHE A 41 -9.33 0.57 -8.40
C PHE A 41 -8.03 0.18 -9.10
N PHE A 42 -7.40 1.15 -9.74
CA PHE A 42 -6.07 1.00 -10.33
C PHE A 42 -5.01 1.55 -9.38
N ALA A 43 -4.21 0.65 -8.83
CA ALA A 43 -2.98 1.00 -8.13
C ALA A 43 -1.91 1.38 -9.17
N ARG A 44 -1.30 2.55 -8.97
CA ARG A 44 -0.24 3.09 -9.83
C ARG A 44 1.03 3.26 -9.02
N LEU A 45 2.13 2.72 -9.53
CA LEU A 45 3.48 2.82 -8.99
C LEU A 45 4.31 3.72 -9.92
N GLY A 46 4.84 4.82 -9.41
CA GLY A 46 5.66 5.75 -10.20
C GLY A 46 7.06 5.89 -9.61
N GLY A 47 8.07 6.04 -10.47
CA GLY A 47 9.45 6.34 -10.05
C GLY A 47 9.96 5.40 -8.95
N ASP A 48 10.38 5.98 -7.84
CA ASP A 48 10.93 5.26 -6.68
C ASP A 48 9.95 4.26 -6.05
N ASP A 49 8.64 4.49 -6.17
CA ASP A 49 7.63 3.56 -5.64
C ASP A 49 7.69 2.21 -6.33
N LEU A 50 7.99 2.19 -7.63
CA LEU A 50 8.14 0.95 -8.38
C LEU A 50 9.40 0.20 -7.94
N ALA A 51 10.51 0.91 -7.70
CA ALA A 51 11.75 0.31 -7.21
C ALA A 51 11.54 -0.30 -5.82
N ARG A 52 10.93 0.45 -4.89
CA ARG A 52 10.58 -0.05 -3.54
C ARG A 52 9.60 -1.21 -3.61
N PHE A 53 8.59 -1.15 -4.48
CA PHE A 53 7.64 -2.26 -4.64
C PHE A 53 8.31 -3.54 -5.14
N ARG A 54 9.42 -3.46 -5.88
CA ARG A 54 10.15 -4.65 -6.34
C ARG A 54 10.96 -5.33 -5.22
N ASP A 55 11.34 -4.59 -4.19
CA ASP A 55 11.94 -5.15 -2.99
C ASP A 55 10.86 -5.86 -2.14
N ARG A 56 10.75 -7.17 -2.31
CA ARG A 56 9.78 -8.00 -1.59
C ARG A 56 10.28 -8.42 -0.21
N ASP A 57 11.59 -8.35 0.03
CA ASP A 57 12.22 -8.86 1.25
C ASP A 57 12.09 -7.85 2.40
N SER A 58 11.96 -6.56 2.08
CA SER A 58 11.65 -5.47 3.03
C SER A 58 10.43 -5.71 3.93
N MET A 59 9.53 -6.62 3.56
CA MET A 59 8.31 -6.93 4.31
C MET A 59 8.25 -8.37 4.83
N SER A 60 9.36 -9.09 4.80
CA SER A 60 9.43 -10.49 5.27
C SER A 60 8.98 -10.68 6.73
N GLY A 61 9.23 -9.70 7.59
CA GLY A 61 8.77 -9.69 8.99
C GLY A 61 7.28 -9.38 9.20
N TYR A 62 6.56 -8.99 8.14
CA TYR A 62 5.16 -8.54 8.23
C TYR A 62 4.27 -9.23 7.17
N PRO A 63 4.03 -10.54 7.28
CA PRO A 63 3.30 -11.32 6.27
C PRO A 63 1.84 -10.85 6.06
N ASP A 64 1.24 -10.25 7.09
CA ASP A 64 -0.15 -9.74 7.06
C ASP A 64 -0.29 -8.30 6.57
N SER A 65 0.83 -7.70 6.12
CA SER A 65 0.84 -6.32 5.63
C SER A 65 0.21 -6.16 4.24
N CYS A 66 -0.25 -4.94 3.96
CA CYS A 66 -0.68 -4.53 2.63
C CYS A 66 0.44 -4.88 1.61
N PRO A 67 0.11 -5.49 0.46
CA PRO A 67 1.12 -5.86 -0.54
C PRO A 67 1.90 -4.65 -1.10
N PHE A 68 1.38 -3.44 -0.94
CA PHE A 68 2.00 -2.19 -1.36
C PHE A 68 2.77 -1.45 -0.23
N LEU A 69 2.80 -1.98 0.98
CA LEU A 69 3.58 -1.44 2.09
C LEU A 69 5.05 -1.84 1.95
N ARG A 70 5.99 -0.94 2.19
CA ARG A 70 7.43 -1.24 2.25
C ARG A 70 8.01 -0.65 3.52
N GLN A 71 8.90 -1.37 4.17
CA GLN A 71 9.69 -0.83 5.28
C GLN A 71 10.88 -0.08 4.71
N LEU A 72 11.18 1.09 5.28
CA LEU A 72 12.35 1.91 4.94
C LEU A 72 13.51 1.59 5.89
N GLU A 73 14.71 2.08 5.55
CA GLU A 73 15.93 1.84 6.32
C GLU A 73 15.87 2.39 7.75
N ASP A 74 15.09 3.45 7.97
CA ASP A 74 14.86 4.09 9.27
C ASP A 74 13.72 3.44 10.08
N GLU A 75 13.37 2.20 9.73
CA GLU A 75 12.26 1.41 10.30
C GLU A 75 10.85 1.98 10.05
N SER A 76 10.73 3.12 9.37
CA SER A 76 9.44 3.69 9.00
C SER A 76 8.78 2.93 7.84
N PHE A 77 7.50 3.21 7.57
CA PHE A 77 6.74 2.50 6.54
C PHE A 77 6.28 3.43 5.41
N HIS A 78 6.42 2.93 4.18
CA HIS A 78 6.04 3.63 2.97
C HIS A 78 4.93 2.91 2.21
N CYS A 79 3.90 3.66 1.81
CA CYS A 79 2.84 3.15 0.94
C CYS A 79 3.18 3.48 -0.53
N THR A 80 3.60 2.48 -1.29
CA THR A 80 4.02 2.66 -2.69
C THR A 80 2.89 3.10 -3.63
N ILE A 81 1.63 3.02 -3.19
CA ILE A 81 0.46 3.47 -3.97
C ILE A 81 -0.21 4.70 -3.36
N TYR A 82 0.48 5.48 -2.52
CA TYR A 82 -0.11 6.56 -1.72
C TYR A 82 -1.04 7.50 -2.51
N SER A 83 -0.65 7.86 -3.74
CA SER A 83 -1.41 8.73 -4.65
C SER A 83 -2.64 8.08 -5.27
N SER A 84 -2.65 6.75 -5.39
CA SER A 84 -3.71 5.96 -6.03
C SER A 84 -4.45 5.04 -5.05
N ARG A 85 -4.29 5.27 -3.74
CA ARG A 85 -4.97 4.53 -2.67
C ARG A 85 -6.49 4.50 -2.85
N PRO A 86 -7.15 3.39 -2.46
CA PRO A 86 -8.60 3.30 -2.44
C PRO A 86 -9.18 4.27 -1.42
N GLU A 87 -10.48 4.56 -1.54
CA GLU A 87 -11.17 5.55 -0.73
C GLU A 87 -11.02 5.29 0.77
N HIS A 88 -11.15 4.03 1.19
CA HIS A 88 -10.99 3.64 2.59
C HIS A 88 -9.62 4.05 3.18
N CYS A 89 -8.54 3.83 2.43
CA CYS A 89 -7.19 4.17 2.87
C CYS A 89 -6.93 5.68 2.93
N ARG A 90 -7.67 6.49 2.16
CA ARG A 90 -7.56 7.97 2.20
C ARG A 90 -8.19 8.57 3.45
N LYS A 91 -9.19 7.88 4.01
CA LYS A 91 -9.91 8.30 5.22
C LYS A 91 -9.17 7.96 6.53
N PHE A 92 -8.06 7.22 6.44
CA PHE A 92 -7.27 6.89 7.62
C PHE A 92 -6.36 8.05 8.01
N PHE A 93 -6.44 8.46 9.27
CA PHE A 93 -5.57 9.46 9.87
C PHE A 93 -4.60 8.79 10.83
N CYS A 94 -3.33 9.15 10.74
CA CYS A 94 -2.33 8.65 11.67
C CYS A 94 -2.46 9.43 12.98
N ALA A 95 -2.63 8.70 14.09
CA ALA A 95 -2.54 9.23 15.45
C ALA A 95 -1.12 9.09 16.00
#